data_AF-A0A8X6R1R0-F1
#
_entry.id   AF-A0A8X6R1R0-F1
#
_cell.length_a   1.000
_cell.length_b   1.000
_cell.length_c   1.000
_cell.angle_alpha   90.00
_cell.angle_beta   90.00
_cell.angle_gamma   90.00
#
_symmetry.space_group_name_H-M   'P 1'
#
loop_
_entity.id
_entity.type
_entity.pdbx_description
1 polymer ?
#
loop_
_entity_poly.entity_id
_entity_poly.type
_entity_poly.pdbx_seq_one_letter_code
_entity_poly.pdbx_strand_id
1 'polypeptide(L)'
;MHVEGCYTLSRTQAFEWHRCFREGRESVEDDKRSGRSQTSYTAENIEKVSVAVRKNRLRTIAESVGISSTTCQWILTTDLNRHRVCQHIITRILNEDQFANEIKSASQAELKD
;
A
#
# COMPACT_ATOMS: atom_id res chain seq x y z
N MET A 1 -42.27 -1.09 23.59
CA MET A 1 -41.00 -0.51 23.10
C MET A 1 -39.90 -1.08 24.00
N HIS A 2 -39.08 -2.00 23.48
CA HIS A 2 -38.04 -2.68 24.27
C HIS A 2 -36.78 -1.82 24.20
N VAL A 3 -36.33 -1.31 25.34
CA VAL A 3 -35.12 -0.46 25.43
C VAL A 3 -33.99 -1.38 25.90
N GLU A 4 -33.09 -1.74 24.99
CA GLU A 4 -32.02 -2.72 25.27
C GLU A 4 -30.97 -2.12 26.20
N GLY A 5 -31.02 -2.49 27.49
CA GLY A 5 -30.18 -1.92 28.55
C GLY A 5 -28.68 -2.14 28.41
N CYS A 6 -28.22 -3.14 27.64
CA CYS A 6 -26.81 -3.47 27.48
C CYS A 6 -26.10 -2.73 26.33
N TYR A 7 -26.83 -2.06 25.43
CA TYR A 7 -26.27 -1.25 24.35
C TYR A 7 -26.44 0.26 24.59
N THR A 8 -26.76 0.63 25.83
CA THR A 8 -26.93 2.04 26.20
C THR A 8 -25.58 2.71 26.44
N LEU A 9 -25.45 3.98 26.04
CA LEU A 9 -24.27 4.78 26.36
C LEU A 9 -24.12 4.90 27.87
N SER A 10 -22.88 4.86 28.36
CA SER A 10 -22.61 5.18 29.76
C SER A 10 -23.08 6.59 30.09
N ARG A 11 -23.41 6.85 31.36
CA ARG A 11 -23.82 8.19 31.83
C ARG A 11 -22.82 9.27 31.39
N THR A 12 -21.53 9.01 31.50
CA THR A 12 -20.46 9.94 31.10
C THR A 12 -20.52 10.28 29.61
N GLN A 13 -20.63 9.26 28.74
CA GLN A 13 -20.73 9.47 27.29
C GLN A 13 -22.00 10.27 26.92
N ALA A 14 -23.13 9.99 27.56
CA ALA A 14 -24.36 10.74 27.34
C ALA A 14 -24.21 12.24 27.71
N PHE A 15 -23.50 12.55 28.81
CA PHE A 15 -23.21 13.94 29.20
C PHE A 15 -22.24 14.64 28.24
N GLU A 16 -21.22 13.93 27.73
CA GLU A 16 -20.32 14.48 26.72
C GLU A 16 -21.05 14.83 25.43
N TRP A 17 -21.87 13.91 24.91
CA TRP A 17 -22.71 14.17 23.74
C TRP A 17 -23.65 15.36 23.97
N HIS A 18 -24.33 15.39 25.12
CA HIS A 18 -25.19 16.53 25.47
C HIS A 18 -24.43 17.86 25.51
N ARG A 19 -23.19 17.87 26.02
CA ARG A 19 -22.33 19.07 25.99
C ARG A 19 -22.00 19.47 24.55
N CYS A 20 -21.53 18.53 23.72
CA CYS A 20 -21.18 18.80 22.32
C CYS A 20 -22.36 19.36 21.52
N PHE A 21 -23.57 18.81 21.71
CA PHE A 21 -24.78 19.34 21.08
C PHE A 21 -25.11 20.76 21.55
N ARG A 22 -24.97 21.07 22.85
CA ARG A 22 -25.15 22.45 23.35
C ARG A 22 -24.10 23.43 22.84
N GLU A 23 -22.89 22.94 22.54
CA GLU A 23 -21.80 23.72 21.95
C GLU A 23 -21.96 23.90 20.42
N GLY A 24 -23.04 23.38 19.83
CA GLY A 24 -23.37 23.58 18.42
C GLY A 24 -22.81 22.51 17.47
N ARG A 25 -22.34 21.36 17.98
CA ARG A 25 -22.04 20.22 17.11
C ARG A 25 -23.34 19.64 16.56
N GLU A 26 -23.47 19.62 15.23
CA GLU A 26 -24.59 18.99 14.51
C GLU A 26 -24.26 17.59 13.98
N SER A 27 -22.97 17.26 13.86
CA SER A 27 -22.51 15.96 13.34
C SER A 27 -22.50 14.88 14.42
N VAL A 28 -22.98 13.68 14.06
CA VAL A 28 -22.92 12.47 14.88
C VAL A 28 -21.66 11.64 14.60
N GLU A 29 -20.96 11.92 13.50
CA GLU A 29 -19.70 11.25 13.14
C GLU A 29 -18.59 11.60 14.14
N ASP A 30 -17.70 10.63 14.38
CA ASP A 30 -16.49 10.84 15.18
C ASP A 30 -15.59 11.91 14.54
N ASP A 31 -15.01 12.78 15.37
CA ASP A 31 -13.96 13.67 14.91
C ASP A 31 -12.79 12.87 14.35
N LYS A 32 -12.00 13.51 13.48
CA LYS A 32 -10.73 12.95 13.03
C LYS A 32 -9.89 12.54 14.24
N ARG A 33 -9.82 11.24 14.48
CA ARG A 33 -9.02 10.69 15.57
C ARG A 33 -7.56 11.07 15.31
N SER A 34 -6.93 11.73 16.28
CA SER A 34 -5.49 11.95 16.26
C SER A 34 -4.79 10.60 16.41
N GLY A 35 -4.52 9.92 15.30
CA GLY A 35 -3.71 8.72 15.25
C GLY A 35 -2.23 9.08 15.39
N ARG A 36 -1.42 8.12 15.85
CA ARG A 36 0.04 8.25 15.84
C ARG A 36 0.50 8.40 14.38
N SER A 37 1.10 9.54 14.04
CA SER A 37 1.86 9.68 12.80
C SER A 37 2.99 8.65 12.81
N GLN A 38 2.96 7.71 11.86
CA GLN A 38 4.04 6.74 11.70
C GLN A 38 5.30 7.52 11.36
N THR A 39 6.29 7.53 12.24
CA THR A 39 7.57 8.24 12.05
C THR A 39 8.32 7.81 10.80
N SER A 40 7.97 6.66 10.23
CA SER A 40 8.50 6.13 8.97
C SER A 40 7.83 6.69 7.72
N TYR A 41 6.68 7.33 7.83
CA TYR A 41 5.88 7.85 6.71
C TYR A 41 6.15 9.36 6.52
N THR A 42 7.36 9.68 6.08
CA THR A 42 7.79 11.05 5.78
C THR A 42 7.89 11.26 4.26
N ALA A 43 7.77 12.50 3.80
CA ALA A 43 7.90 12.83 2.37
C ALA A 43 9.23 12.36 1.78
N GLU A 44 10.33 12.49 2.54
CA GLU A 44 11.65 12.00 2.17
C GLU A 44 11.67 10.47 1.92
N ASN A 45 11.02 9.72 2.80
CA ASN A 45 10.93 8.27 2.67
C ASN A 45 10.05 7.84 1.49
N ILE A 46 8.98 8.58 1.20
CA ILE A 46 8.14 8.36 0.01
C ILE A 46 8.96 8.57 -1.26
N GLU A 47 9.76 9.63 -1.33
CA GLU A 47 10.62 9.91 -2.48
C GLU A 47 11.69 8.82 -2.68
N LYS A 48 12.37 8.41 -1.60
CA LYS A 48 13.36 7.32 -1.64
C LYS A 48 12.76 6.01 -2.14
N VAL A 49 11.56 5.65 -1.66
CA VAL A 49 10.83 4.47 -2.12
C VAL A 49 10.45 4.62 -3.60
N SER A 50 9.96 5.78 -4.03
CA SER A 50 9.59 6.07 -5.42
C SER A 50 10.76 5.83 -6.39
N VAL A 51 11.96 6.28 -6.03
CA VAL A 51 13.17 6.05 -6.84
C VAL A 51 13.57 4.57 -6.87
N ALA A 52 13.48 3.87 -5.74
CA ALA A 52 13.91 2.48 -5.60
C ALA A 52 12.96 1.48 -6.32
N VAL A 53 11.67 1.80 -6.43
CA VAL A 53 10.63 0.93 -7.02
C VAL A 53 10.91 0.49 -8.45
N ARG A 54 11.55 1.33 -9.25
CA ARG A 54 11.80 1.01 -10.66
C ARG A 54 12.87 -0.08 -10.84
N LYS A 55 13.74 -0.27 -9.84
CA LYS A 55 14.93 -1.13 -9.97
C LYS A 55 14.87 -2.38 -9.10
N ASN A 56 14.12 -2.35 -8.00
CA ASN A 56 14.27 -3.34 -6.92
C ASN A 56 12.96 -4.05 -6.56
N ARG A 57 13.09 -5.28 -6.05
CA ARG A 57 11.98 -6.02 -5.42
C ARG A 57 11.71 -5.44 -4.03
N LEU A 58 10.46 -5.54 -3.56
CA LEU A 58 9.94 -4.88 -2.34
C LEU A 58 10.82 -5.05 -1.08
N ARG A 59 11.35 -6.26 -0.86
CA ARG A 59 12.25 -6.55 0.27
C ARG A 59 13.54 -5.73 0.21
N THR A 60 14.15 -5.68 -0.96
CA THR A 60 15.38 -4.92 -1.22
C THR A 60 15.13 -3.41 -1.06
N ILE A 61 13.94 -2.93 -1.42
CA ILE A 61 13.56 -1.52 -1.22
C ILE A 61 13.51 -1.18 0.28
N ALA A 62 12.80 -1.98 1.08
CA ALA A 62 12.69 -1.77 2.52
C ALA A 62 14.06 -1.75 3.22
N GLU A 63 14.93 -2.70 2.88
CA GLU A 63 16.31 -2.76 3.38
C GLU A 63 17.14 -1.54 2.95
N SER A 64 17.02 -1.10 1.69
CA SER A 64 17.78 0.06 1.16
C SER A 64 17.37 1.40 1.75
N VAL A 65 16.08 1.57 2.09
CA VAL A 65 15.56 2.83 2.65
C VAL A 65 15.61 2.81 4.18
N GLY A 66 15.83 1.63 4.80
CA GLY A 66 15.89 1.49 6.26
C GLY A 66 14.52 1.60 6.92
N ILE A 67 13.45 1.20 6.23
CA ILE A 67 12.07 1.29 6.70
C ILE A 67 11.49 -0.12 6.88
N SER A 68 10.53 -0.27 7.79
CA SER A 68 9.77 -1.52 7.91
C SER A 68 9.10 -1.89 6.56
N SER A 69 9.12 -3.18 6.24
CA SER A 69 8.47 -3.71 5.03
C SER A 69 6.98 -3.35 4.96
N THR A 70 6.31 -3.25 6.11
CA THR A 70 4.89 -2.87 6.20
C THR A 70 4.66 -1.43 5.78
N THR A 71 5.45 -0.47 6.30
CA THR A 71 5.34 0.94 5.88
C THR A 71 5.71 1.08 4.40
N CYS A 72 6.77 0.39 3.95
CA CYS A 72 7.13 0.38 2.53
C CYS A 72 5.97 -0.12 1.66
N GLN A 73 5.29 -1.19 2.07
CA GLN A 73 4.12 -1.70 1.36
C GLN A 73 2.97 -0.70 1.33
N TRP A 74 2.71 -0.02 2.44
CA TRP A 74 1.71 1.05 2.50
C TRP A 74 2.01 2.19 1.53
N ILE A 75 3.25 2.69 1.51
CA ILE A 75 3.67 3.75 0.56
C ILE A 75 3.48 3.28 -0.89
N LEU A 76 3.82 2.03 -1.17
CA LEU A 76 3.68 1.46 -2.51
C LEU A 76 2.22 1.44 -2.97
N THR A 77 1.30 0.97 -2.12
CA THR A 77 -0.11 0.84 -2.50
C THR A 77 -0.87 2.16 -2.44
N THR A 78 -0.61 2.99 -1.43
CA THR A 78 -1.41 4.19 -1.15
C THR A 78 -0.89 5.40 -1.93
N ASP A 79 0.42 5.66 -1.93
CA ASP A 79 0.99 6.86 -2.58
C ASP A 79 1.40 6.61 -4.02
N LEU A 80 1.98 5.44 -4.29
CA LEU A 80 2.54 5.13 -5.61
C LEU A 80 1.60 4.29 -6.48
N ASN A 81 0.46 3.86 -5.94
CA ASN A 81 -0.54 2.99 -6.57
C ASN A 81 0.09 1.79 -7.29
N ARG A 82 1.11 1.19 -6.66
CA ARG A 82 1.86 0.04 -7.15
C ARG A 82 1.37 -1.23 -6.48
N HIS A 83 0.90 -2.17 -7.31
CA HIS A 83 0.51 -3.49 -6.87
C HIS A 83 1.55 -4.53 -7.27
N ARG A 84 1.61 -5.63 -6.50
CA ARG A 84 2.46 -6.77 -6.85
C ARG A 84 1.90 -7.42 -8.12
N VAL A 85 2.74 -7.53 -9.14
CA VAL A 85 2.46 -8.33 -10.33
C VAL A 85 3.24 -9.63 -10.19
N CYS A 86 2.57 -10.76 -10.42
CA CYS A 86 3.25 -12.05 -10.47
C CYS A 86 4.20 -12.06 -11.67
N GLN A 87 5.46 -12.39 -11.43
CA GLN A 87 6.41 -12.67 -12.50
C GLN A 87 6.02 -13.99 -13.19
N HIS A 88 6.25 -14.08 -14.51
CA HIS A 88 6.01 -15.30 -15.28
C HIS A 88 6.91 -16.44 -14.81
N ILE A 89 6.42 -17.68 -14.91
CA ILE A 89 7.22 -18.88 -14.62
C ILE A 89 8.17 -19.12 -15.79
N ILE A 90 9.46 -19.13 -15.50
CA ILE A 90 10.50 -19.46 -16.48
C ILE A 90 10.76 -20.97 -16.38
N THR A 91 10.44 -21.72 -17.44
CA THR A 91 10.62 -23.19 -17.49
C THR A 91 12.03 -23.60 -17.93
N ARG A 92 12.73 -22.71 -18.64
CA ARG A 92 14.07 -22.95 -19.17
C ARG A 92 14.89 -21.66 -19.10
N ILE A 93 16.07 -21.76 -18.50
CA ILE A 93 17.06 -20.68 -18.50
C ILE A 93 17.91 -20.85 -19.74
N LEU A 94 17.96 -19.82 -20.59
CA LEU A 94 18.70 -19.84 -21.85
C LEU A 94 20.09 -19.25 -21.64
N ASN A 95 21.09 -19.88 -22.24
CA ASN A 95 22.41 -19.26 -22.40
C ASN A 95 22.39 -18.25 -23.55
N GLU A 96 23.36 -17.33 -23.57
CA GLU A 96 23.45 -16.23 -24.54
C GLU A 96 23.40 -16.73 -25.99
N ASP A 97 24.12 -17.81 -26.30
CA ASP A 97 24.12 -18.42 -27.63
C ASP A 97 22.76 -19.03 -28.00
N GLN A 98 22.08 -19.65 -27.02
CA GLN A 98 20.74 -20.24 -27.25
C GLN A 98 19.72 -19.15 -27.51
N PHE A 99 19.78 -18.06 -26.74
CA PHE A 99 18.90 -16.90 -26.91
C PHE A 99 19.11 -16.23 -28.27
N ALA A 100 20.37 -16.01 -28.68
CA ALA A 100 20.70 -15.41 -29.97
C ALA A 100 20.20 -16.27 -31.14
N ASN A 101 20.28 -17.60 -31.03
CA ASN A 101 19.79 -18.52 -32.05
C ASN A 101 18.26 -18.56 -32.11
N GLU A 102 17.58 -18.51 -30.95
CA GLU A 102 16.11 -18.48 -30.88
C GLU A 102 15.50 -17.18 -31.41
N ILE A 103 16.15 -16.03 -31.21
CA ILE A 103 15.71 -14.76 -31.83
C ILE A 103 15.87 -14.83 -33.35
N LYS A 104 17.01 -15.33 -33.84
CA LYS A 104 17.26 -15.45 -35.29
C LYS A 104 16.26 -16.37 -35.97
N SER A 105 15.92 -17.51 -35.34
CA SER A 105 14.93 -18.43 -35.89
C SER A 105 13.52 -17.84 -35.87
N ALA A 106 13.16 -17.07 -34.83
CA ALA A 106 11.87 -16.37 -34.76
C ALA A 106 11.74 -15.29 -35.85
N SER A 107 12.77 -14.47 -36.08
CA SER A 107 12.73 -13.44 -37.14
C SER A 107 12.71 -14.02 -38.56
N GLN A 108 13.26 -15.21 -38.77
CA GLN A 108 13.19 -15.90 -40.07
C GLN A 108 11.82 -16.56 -40.31
N ALA A 109 11.08 -16.90 -39.25
CA ALA A 109 9.74 -17.46 -39.36
C ALA A 109 8.72 -16.43 -39.87
N GLU A 110 8.84 -15.16 -39.45
CA GLU A 110 7.91 -14.10 -39.88
C GLU A 110 8.15 -13.58 -41.31
N LEU A 111 9.26 -13.94 -41.94
CA LEU A 111 9.58 -13.58 -43.34
C LEU A 111 9.14 -14.64 -44.34
N LYS A 112 8.52 -15.73 -43.88
CA LYS A 112 8.10 -16.87 -44.70
C LYS A 112 6.59 -17.01 -44.87
N ASP A 113 5.83 -16.05 -44.32
CA ASP A 113 4.39 -15.90 -44.50
C ASP A 113 4.06 -14.83 -45.55
#